data_AF-A0A660NJ23-F1
#
_entry.id   AF-A0A660NJ23-F1
#
_cell.length_a   1.000
_cell.length_b   1.000
_cell.length_c   1.000
_cell.angle_alpha   90.00
_cell.angle_beta   90.00
_cell.angle_gamma   90.00
#
_symmetry.space_group_name_H-M   'P 1'
#
loop_
_entity.id
_entity.type
_entity.pdbx_description
1 polymer ?
#
loop_
_entity_poly.entity_id
_entity_poly.type
_entity_poly.pdbx_seq_one_letter_code
_entity_poly.pdbx_strand_id
1 'polypeptide(L)'
;MAAALTITTLSACGGPKTPETTSTHQQATGSVSQSQGADSLSQKTGKGLSFAAALDYLQSVGGAPALDRTDTISGVDANGDGVRDDIATYVASLPDSEKQRKSLIQFHKALNMAMQADRNDRLSLRNAANAISMGITCLSNAYENDSNEKRKEIRKLTINTRVRYDAYARFNSSMSGSTLRIEREAECE
;
A
#
# COMPACT_ATOMS: atom_id res chain seq x y z
N MET A 1 20.00 -48.29 37.68
CA MET A 1 19.32 -47.19 36.99
C MET A 1 19.03 -46.11 38.02
N ALA A 2 19.81 -45.03 38.00
CA ALA A 2 19.64 -43.90 38.90
C ALA A 2 20.20 -42.63 38.25
N ALA A 3 19.62 -41.49 38.65
CA ALA A 3 20.02 -40.11 38.40
C ALA A 3 19.74 -39.55 37.00
N ALA A 4 19.40 -38.27 36.80
CA ALA A 4 18.92 -37.20 37.68
C ALA A 4 18.43 -36.07 36.76
N LEU A 5 17.42 -35.32 37.21
CA LEU A 5 16.99 -34.05 36.61
C LEU A 5 18.14 -33.04 36.63
N THR A 6 18.40 -32.36 35.50
CA THR A 6 19.17 -31.11 35.50
C THR A 6 18.50 -30.10 34.57
N ILE A 7 18.09 -28.98 35.19
CA ILE A 7 17.50 -27.79 34.58
C ILE A 7 18.66 -26.92 34.13
N THR A 8 18.77 -26.62 32.83
CA THR A 8 19.73 -25.65 32.30
C THR A 8 19.09 -24.27 32.19
N THR A 9 19.70 -23.33 32.90
CA THR A 9 19.37 -21.90 32.98
C THR A 9 19.80 -21.13 31.74
N LEU A 10 18.94 -20.20 31.29
CA LEU A 10 19.26 -19.13 30.34
C LEU A 10 20.29 -18.15 30.95
N SER A 11 21.36 -17.85 30.21
CA SER A 11 22.27 -16.75 30.51
C SER A 11 22.63 -15.96 29.25
N ALA A 12 22.13 -14.72 29.23
CA ALA A 12 22.72 -13.46 28.77
C ALA A 12 23.55 -13.40 27.48
N CYS A 13 23.06 -12.60 26.52
CA CYS A 13 23.88 -11.92 25.50
C CYS A 13 24.60 -10.71 26.13
N GLY A 14 25.93 -10.75 26.16
CA GLY A 14 26.76 -9.62 26.57
C GLY A 14 28.23 -9.90 26.29
N GLY A 15 28.68 -9.64 25.05
CA GLY A 15 30.08 -9.73 24.64
C GLY A 15 30.73 -8.33 24.47
N PRO A 16 32.05 -8.17 24.74
CA PRO A 16 32.69 -6.88 24.96
C PRO A 16 33.31 -6.23 23.70
N LYS A 17 33.54 -4.92 23.79
CA LYS A 17 34.21 -4.05 22.80
C LYS A 17 35.73 -4.04 22.96
N THR A 18 36.45 -3.83 21.84
CA THR A 18 37.70 -3.05 21.56
C THR A 18 38.71 -3.81 20.67
N PRO A 19 39.70 -3.15 20.00
CA PRO A 19 39.82 -1.75 19.54
C PRO A 19 40.25 -1.62 18.05
N GLU A 20 40.38 -0.37 17.62
CA GLU A 20 40.74 0.17 16.30
C GLU A 20 42.10 -0.25 15.72
N THR A 21 42.18 -0.35 14.39
CA THR A 21 43.43 -0.18 13.63
C THR A 21 43.19 0.71 12.41
N THR A 22 43.85 1.86 12.39
CA THR A 22 43.92 2.83 11.30
C THR A 22 44.85 2.33 10.18
N SER A 23 44.46 2.46 8.91
CA SER A 23 45.42 2.62 7.81
C SER A 23 44.78 3.36 6.63
N THR A 24 45.55 4.27 6.05
CA THR A 24 45.18 5.32 5.08
C THR A 24 45.55 4.90 3.65
N HIS A 25 44.93 5.60 2.67
CA HIS A 25 45.19 5.67 1.21
C HIS A 25 44.44 4.64 0.33
N GLN A 26 43.86 4.97 -0.82
CA GLN A 26 44.00 6.12 -1.71
C GLN A 26 42.79 6.20 -2.67
N GLN A 27 42.62 7.38 -3.25
CA GLN A 27 41.56 7.84 -4.14
C GLN A 27 41.65 7.18 -5.53
N ALA A 28 40.53 6.75 -6.09
CA ALA A 28 40.39 6.48 -7.53
C ALA A 28 39.04 7.03 -8.04
N THR A 29 39.17 7.90 -9.04
CA THR A 29 38.13 8.69 -9.70
C THR A 29 37.42 7.86 -10.77
N GLY A 30 36.09 7.86 -10.76
CA GLY A 30 35.26 7.14 -11.72
C GLY A 30 33.88 7.78 -11.86
N SER A 31 33.79 8.70 -12.81
CA SER A 31 32.63 9.23 -13.55
C SER A 31 31.22 8.99 -12.99
N VAL A 32 30.72 10.03 -12.32
CA VAL A 32 29.32 10.21 -11.92
C VAL A 32 28.47 10.45 -13.17
N SER A 33 27.56 9.52 -13.48
CA SER A 33 26.47 9.77 -14.42
C SER A 33 25.45 10.68 -13.71
N GLN A 34 25.25 11.86 -14.29
CA GLN A 34 24.63 13.03 -13.67
C GLN A 34 23.19 12.81 -13.22
N SER A 35 22.96 13.11 -11.94
CA SER A 35 21.66 13.40 -11.32
C SER A 35 21.09 14.74 -11.82
N GLN A 36 20.67 14.80 -13.09
CA GLN A 36 20.13 16.04 -13.68
C GLN A 36 18.78 16.49 -13.08
N GLY A 37 18.09 15.64 -12.31
CA GLY A 37 16.79 15.94 -11.69
C GLY A 37 16.86 16.60 -10.30
N ALA A 38 17.99 16.52 -9.60
CA ALA A 38 18.14 17.05 -8.24
C ALA A 38 18.71 18.48 -8.25
N ASP A 39 19.64 18.77 -9.16
CA ASP A 39 20.28 20.09 -9.29
C ASP A 39 19.32 21.17 -9.79
N SER A 40 18.38 20.80 -10.68
CA SER A 40 17.36 21.72 -11.20
C SER A 40 16.32 22.13 -10.15
N LEU A 41 16.17 21.33 -9.08
CA LEU A 41 15.23 21.59 -7.99
C LEU A 41 15.86 22.50 -6.91
N SER A 42 17.16 22.29 -6.65
CA SER A 42 17.95 23.06 -5.67
C SER A 42 18.14 24.52 -6.11
N GLN A 43 18.33 24.76 -7.41
CA GLN A 43 18.53 26.12 -7.94
C GLN A 43 17.26 27.00 -7.93
N LYS A 44 16.05 26.41 -7.78
CA LYS A 44 14.79 27.15 -7.95
C LYS A 44 14.18 27.70 -6.65
N THR A 45 14.63 27.29 -5.46
CA THR A 45 13.93 27.66 -4.21
C THR A 45 14.86 27.87 -3.01
N GLY A 46 15.18 29.13 -2.70
CA GLY A 46 15.91 29.53 -1.47
C GLY A 46 15.12 29.35 -0.15
N LYS A 47 13.96 28.70 -0.21
CA LYS A 47 13.12 28.27 0.91
C LYS A 47 12.56 26.92 0.46
N GLY A 48 12.95 25.83 1.13
CA GLY A 48 12.60 24.47 0.71
C GLY A 48 11.15 24.33 0.25
N LEU A 49 10.93 23.54 -0.81
CA LEU A 49 9.62 23.32 -1.41
C LEU A 49 8.57 22.95 -0.36
N SER A 50 7.37 23.51 -0.51
CA SER A 50 6.20 23.01 0.23
C SER A 50 5.94 21.54 -0.16
N PHE A 51 5.29 20.77 0.72
CA PHE A 51 4.94 19.40 0.42
C PHE A 51 4.12 19.27 -0.88
N ALA A 52 3.18 20.20 -1.11
CA ALA A 52 2.37 20.24 -2.33
C ALA A 52 3.27 20.45 -3.57
N ALA A 53 4.17 21.43 -3.55
CA ALA A 53 5.06 21.69 -4.68
C ALA A 53 6.04 20.53 -4.94
N ALA A 54 6.54 19.88 -3.89
CA ALA A 54 7.41 18.70 -4.02
C ALA A 54 6.65 17.50 -4.60
N LEU A 55 5.40 17.30 -4.19
CA LEU A 55 4.55 16.24 -4.73
C LEU A 55 4.18 16.50 -6.19
N ASP A 56 3.77 17.72 -6.55
CA ASP A 56 3.43 18.09 -7.92
C ASP A 56 4.64 17.86 -8.84
N TYR A 57 5.84 18.23 -8.36
CA TYR A 57 7.08 17.93 -9.08
C TYR A 57 7.28 16.43 -9.28
N LEU A 58 7.18 15.62 -8.20
CA LEU A 58 7.32 14.16 -8.29
C LEU A 58 6.32 13.54 -9.27
N GLN A 59 5.08 14.03 -9.29
CA GLN A 59 4.07 13.57 -10.23
C GLN A 59 4.42 13.97 -11.68
N SER A 60 4.93 15.18 -11.90
CA SER A 60 5.33 15.65 -13.24
C SER A 60 6.50 14.86 -13.85
N VAL A 61 7.40 14.32 -13.01
CA VAL A 61 8.53 13.50 -13.45
C VAL A 61 8.28 11.99 -13.35
N GLY A 62 7.05 11.58 -13.03
CA GLY A 62 6.66 10.16 -12.89
C GLY A 62 7.18 9.45 -11.63
N GLY A 63 7.72 10.19 -10.67
CA GLY A 63 8.16 9.67 -9.36
C GLY A 63 7.03 9.37 -8.38
N ALA A 64 5.80 9.80 -8.68
CA ALA A 64 4.58 9.45 -7.93
C ALA A 64 3.36 9.42 -8.85
N PRO A 65 2.34 8.58 -8.58
CA PRO A 65 1.11 8.60 -9.35
C PRO A 65 0.33 9.91 -9.12
N ALA A 66 -0.26 10.43 -10.19
CA ALA A 66 -1.28 11.47 -10.10
C ALA A 66 -2.55 10.85 -9.51
N LEU A 67 -2.96 11.31 -8.33
CA LEU A 67 -4.12 10.77 -7.62
C LEU A 67 -5.18 11.83 -7.42
N ASP A 68 -6.44 11.42 -7.49
CA ASP A 68 -7.61 12.18 -7.10
C ASP A 68 -7.58 12.42 -5.59
N ARG A 69 -7.60 13.69 -5.21
CA ARG A 69 -7.57 14.18 -3.82
C ARG A 69 -8.81 14.97 -3.44
N THR A 70 -9.90 14.84 -4.19
CA THR A 70 -11.18 15.47 -3.86
C THR A 70 -11.67 15.00 -2.48
N ASP A 71 -12.45 15.86 -1.82
CA ASP A 71 -13.05 15.57 -0.51
C ASP A 71 -14.30 14.68 -0.63
N THR A 72 -14.38 13.84 -1.66
CA THR A 72 -15.48 12.90 -1.88
C THR A 72 -15.02 11.47 -1.61
N ILE A 73 -15.93 10.65 -1.07
CA ILE A 73 -15.65 9.23 -0.82
C ILE A 73 -15.44 8.50 -2.15
N SER A 74 -16.38 8.66 -3.08
CA SER A 74 -16.39 7.95 -4.37
C SER A 74 -15.25 8.42 -5.29
N GLY A 75 -14.84 9.68 -5.19
CA GLY A 75 -13.85 10.26 -6.10
C GLY A 75 -14.39 10.48 -7.51
N VAL A 76 -13.48 10.80 -8.43
CA VAL A 76 -13.80 10.95 -9.85
C VAL A 76 -13.85 9.57 -10.52
N ASP A 77 -15.04 9.21 -10.99
CA ASP A 77 -15.36 8.01 -11.78
C ASP A 77 -16.25 8.50 -12.94
N ALA A 78 -15.63 8.95 -14.03
CA ALA A 78 -16.35 9.62 -15.10
C ALA A 78 -17.19 8.67 -15.97
N ASN A 79 -16.80 7.39 -16.04
CA ASN A 79 -17.48 6.37 -16.83
C ASN A 79 -18.52 5.57 -16.03
N GLY A 80 -18.56 5.72 -14.70
CA GLY A 80 -19.53 5.09 -13.81
C GLY A 80 -19.31 3.59 -13.64
N ASP A 81 -18.10 3.08 -13.85
CA ASP A 81 -17.79 1.65 -13.76
C ASP A 81 -17.46 1.18 -12.32
N GLY A 82 -17.52 2.11 -11.36
CA GLY A 82 -17.23 1.90 -9.95
C GLY A 82 -15.75 1.97 -9.59
N VAL A 83 -14.89 2.32 -10.56
CA VAL A 83 -13.45 2.52 -10.40
C VAL A 83 -13.12 4.00 -10.54
N ARG A 84 -12.34 4.52 -9.61
CA ARG A 84 -11.80 5.88 -9.80
C ARG A 84 -10.84 5.95 -10.98
N ASP A 85 -10.97 7.00 -11.79
CA ASP A 85 -10.17 7.21 -13.01
C ASP A 85 -8.67 7.21 -12.74
N ASP A 86 -8.23 7.75 -11.59
CA ASP A 86 -6.82 7.80 -11.20
C ASP A 86 -6.27 6.41 -10.84
N ILE A 87 -7.09 5.56 -10.21
CA ILE A 87 -6.74 4.17 -9.91
C ILE A 87 -6.74 3.34 -11.19
N ALA A 88 -7.71 3.52 -12.07
CA ALA A 88 -7.74 2.85 -13.37
C ALA A 88 -6.46 3.18 -14.17
N THR A 89 -6.08 4.46 -14.22
CA THR A 89 -4.86 4.93 -14.87
C THR A 89 -3.61 4.32 -14.23
N TYR A 90 -3.51 4.31 -12.90
CA TYR A 90 -2.39 3.70 -12.19
C TYR A 90 -2.27 2.19 -12.50
N VAL A 91 -3.36 1.45 -12.38
CA VAL A 91 -3.38 0.00 -12.63
C VAL A 91 -3.01 -0.31 -14.08
N ALA A 92 -3.49 0.48 -15.04
CA ALA A 92 -3.13 0.34 -16.45
C ALA A 92 -1.65 0.59 -16.74
N SER A 93 -0.97 1.41 -15.92
CA SER A 93 0.47 1.71 -16.07
C SER A 93 1.40 0.60 -15.54
N LEU A 94 0.87 -0.35 -14.77
CA LEU A 94 1.67 -1.42 -14.18
C LEU A 94 2.08 -2.46 -15.24
N PRO A 95 3.29 -3.02 -15.17
CA PRO A 95 3.74 -4.12 -16.02
C PRO A 95 3.13 -5.47 -15.61
N ASP A 96 1.86 -5.46 -15.22
CA ASP A 96 1.12 -6.62 -14.74
C ASP A 96 0.35 -7.28 -15.90
N SER A 97 -0.03 -8.54 -15.76
CA SER A 97 -0.95 -9.21 -16.71
C SER A 97 -2.38 -8.67 -16.60
N GLU A 98 -3.25 -8.98 -17.56
CA GLU A 98 -4.66 -8.59 -17.50
C GLU A 98 -5.36 -9.13 -16.24
N LYS A 99 -5.17 -10.42 -15.93
CA LYS A 99 -5.71 -11.08 -14.73
C LYS A 99 -5.28 -10.35 -13.46
N GLN A 100 -4.01 -9.98 -13.39
CA GLN A 100 -3.44 -9.23 -12.27
C GLN A 100 -4.08 -7.84 -12.13
N ARG A 101 -4.16 -7.07 -13.22
CA ARG A 101 -4.84 -5.76 -13.23
C ARG A 101 -6.30 -5.87 -12.79
N LYS A 102 -7.05 -6.84 -13.31
CA LYS A 102 -8.45 -7.06 -12.91
C LYS A 102 -8.60 -7.36 -11.42
N SER A 103 -7.70 -8.18 -10.85
CA SER A 103 -7.72 -8.43 -9.40
C SER A 103 -7.45 -7.18 -8.54
N LEU A 104 -6.60 -6.25 -9.01
CA LEU A 104 -6.41 -4.94 -8.34
C LEU A 104 -7.67 -4.08 -8.42
N ILE A 105 -8.31 -4.04 -9.59
CA ILE A 105 -9.56 -3.29 -9.82
C ILE A 105 -10.69 -3.85 -8.94
N GLN A 106 -10.86 -5.17 -8.89
CA GLN A 106 -11.85 -5.82 -8.05
C GLN A 106 -11.64 -5.48 -6.56
N PHE A 107 -10.38 -5.50 -6.09
CA PHE A 107 -10.07 -5.11 -4.72
C PHE A 107 -10.33 -3.62 -4.45
N HIS A 108 -10.02 -2.73 -5.41
CA HIS A 108 -10.37 -1.31 -5.32
C HIS A 108 -11.89 -1.10 -5.19
N LYS A 109 -12.70 -1.73 -6.06
CA LYS A 109 -14.17 -1.67 -6.01
C LYS A 109 -14.70 -2.11 -4.64
N ALA A 110 -14.14 -3.18 -4.07
CA ALA A 110 -14.51 -3.67 -2.74
C ALA A 110 -14.20 -2.66 -1.62
N LEU A 111 -13.05 -1.97 -1.67
CA LEU A 111 -12.73 -0.91 -0.73
C LEU A 111 -13.68 0.30 -0.89
N ASN A 112 -14.01 0.67 -2.13
CA ASN A 112 -14.95 1.75 -2.41
C ASN A 112 -16.37 1.42 -1.89
N MET A 113 -16.82 0.18 -2.07
CA MET A 113 -18.07 -0.32 -1.50
C MET A 113 -18.06 -0.24 0.03
N ALA A 114 -16.95 -0.62 0.68
CA ALA A 114 -16.83 -0.56 2.14
C ALA A 114 -16.89 0.87 2.69
N MET A 115 -16.27 1.84 2.02
CA MET A 115 -16.34 3.24 2.44
C MET A 115 -17.76 3.84 2.28
N GLN A 116 -18.58 3.28 1.39
CA GLN A 116 -19.94 3.74 1.10
C GLN A 116 -21.03 2.91 1.78
N ALA A 117 -20.67 1.84 2.50
CA ALA A 117 -21.64 0.95 3.14
C ALA A 117 -22.50 1.69 4.18
N ASP A 118 -23.82 1.42 4.17
CA ASP A 118 -24.73 1.96 5.18
C ASP A 118 -24.48 1.26 6.51
N ARG A 119 -24.16 2.05 7.53
CA ARG A 119 -23.81 1.57 8.87
C ARG A 119 -25.00 1.01 9.65
N ASN A 120 -26.22 1.39 9.26
CA ASN A 120 -27.44 0.89 9.88
C ASN A 120 -27.99 -0.35 9.17
N ASP A 121 -27.42 -0.69 8.00
CA ASP A 121 -27.76 -1.90 7.27
C ASP A 121 -26.68 -2.97 7.42
N ARG A 122 -27.00 -4.00 8.19
CA ARG A 122 -26.12 -5.15 8.40
C ARG A 122 -25.82 -5.90 7.11
N LEU A 123 -26.75 -5.91 6.15
CA LEU A 123 -26.54 -6.56 4.86
C LEU A 123 -25.55 -5.76 4.02
N SER A 124 -25.69 -4.43 3.94
CA SER A 124 -24.72 -3.53 3.29
C SER A 124 -23.29 -3.75 3.83
N LEU A 125 -23.12 -3.71 5.14
CA LEU A 125 -21.82 -3.95 5.80
C LEU A 125 -21.25 -5.34 5.47
N ARG A 126 -22.08 -6.39 5.52
CA ARG A 126 -21.64 -7.76 5.20
C ARG A 126 -21.26 -7.93 3.74
N ASN A 127 -22.01 -7.35 2.81
CA ASN A 127 -21.72 -7.41 1.38
C ASN A 127 -20.38 -6.75 1.07
N ALA A 128 -20.11 -5.57 1.64
CA ALA A 128 -18.82 -4.91 1.50
C ALA A 128 -17.66 -5.75 2.08
N ALA A 129 -17.86 -6.37 3.24
CA ALA A 129 -16.85 -7.20 3.87
C ALA A 129 -16.56 -8.49 3.07
N ASN A 130 -17.61 -9.11 2.52
CA ASN A 130 -17.48 -10.25 1.62
C ASN A 130 -16.74 -9.85 0.33
N ALA A 131 -17.07 -8.70 -0.26
CA ALA A 131 -16.35 -8.19 -1.43
C ALA A 131 -14.85 -7.97 -1.15
N ILE A 132 -14.50 -7.43 0.03
CA ILE A 132 -13.09 -7.30 0.44
C ILE A 132 -12.44 -8.68 0.57
N SER A 133 -13.10 -9.64 1.20
CA SER A 133 -12.58 -11.00 1.33
C SER A 133 -12.33 -11.64 -0.04
N MET A 134 -13.27 -11.50 -0.98
CA MET A 134 -13.14 -12.01 -2.35
C MET A 134 -11.98 -11.33 -3.08
N GLY A 135 -11.88 -10.01 -3.02
CA GLY A 135 -10.77 -9.26 -3.65
C GLY A 135 -9.40 -9.68 -3.10
N ILE A 136 -9.31 -9.99 -1.80
CA ILE A 136 -8.07 -10.54 -1.21
C ILE A 136 -7.75 -11.91 -1.79
N THR A 137 -8.73 -12.82 -1.87
CA THR A 137 -8.54 -14.15 -2.49
C THR A 137 -8.10 -14.01 -3.95
N CYS A 138 -8.71 -13.12 -4.72
CA CYS A 138 -8.34 -12.89 -6.12
C CYS A 138 -6.93 -12.33 -6.27
N LEU A 139 -6.51 -11.41 -5.41
CA LEU A 139 -5.12 -10.93 -5.38
C LEU A 139 -4.13 -12.06 -5.05
N SER A 140 -4.46 -12.91 -4.07
CA SER A 140 -3.63 -14.07 -3.74
C SER A 140 -3.50 -15.04 -4.92
N ASN A 141 -4.58 -15.27 -5.66
CA ASN A 141 -4.59 -16.13 -6.85
C ASN A 141 -3.89 -15.52 -8.08
N ALA A 142 -3.67 -14.20 -8.11
CA ALA A 142 -3.08 -13.49 -9.24
C ALA A 142 -1.60 -13.12 -9.04
N TYR A 143 -1.17 -12.90 -7.80
CA TYR A 143 0.19 -12.42 -7.47
C TYR A 143 0.99 -13.37 -6.57
N GLU A 144 0.41 -14.49 -6.11
CA GLU A 144 1.06 -15.44 -5.22
C GLU A 144 1.71 -14.73 -4.00
N ASN A 145 3.05 -14.73 -3.93
CA ASN A 145 3.84 -14.15 -2.86
C ASN A 145 3.75 -12.62 -2.76
N ASP A 146 3.53 -11.92 -3.89
CA ASP A 146 3.49 -10.46 -3.95
C ASP A 146 2.11 -9.87 -3.60
N SER A 147 1.11 -10.73 -3.41
CA SER A 147 -0.28 -10.34 -3.15
C SER A 147 -0.43 -9.39 -1.97
N ASN A 148 0.37 -9.56 -0.91
CA ASN A 148 0.34 -8.70 0.27
C ASN A 148 0.80 -7.27 -0.04
N GLU A 149 1.86 -7.10 -0.83
CA GLU A 149 2.38 -5.78 -1.18
C GLU A 149 1.44 -5.06 -2.16
N LYS A 150 0.93 -5.77 -3.17
CA LYS A 150 -0.08 -5.25 -4.10
C LYS A 150 -1.36 -4.82 -3.38
N ARG A 151 -1.81 -5.60 -2.39
CA ARG A 151 -2.96 -5.26 -1.53
C ARG A 151 -2.72 -3.99 -0.73
N LYS A 152 -1.54 -3.83 -0.11
CA LYS A 152 -1.20 -2.63 0.66
C LYS A 152 -1.17 -1.40 -0.23
N GLU A 153 -0.57 -1.52 -1.41
CA GLU A 153 -0.43 -0.41 -2.35
C GLU A 153 -1.79 0.06 -2.85
N ILE A 154 -2.64 -0.82 -3.39
CA ILE A 154 -3.98 -0.44 -3.85
C ILE A 154 -4.83 0.13 -2.70
N ARG A 155 -4.73 -0.43 -1.49
CA ARG A 155 -5.44 0.13 -0.33
C ARG A 155 -5.00 1.56 -0.02
N LYS A 156 -3.70 1.82 -0.02
CA LYS A 156 -3.14 3.14 0.23
C LYS A 156 -3.59 4.16 -0.82
N LEU A 157 -3.56 3.80 -2.10
CA LEU A 157 -3.97 4.68 -3.19
C LEU A 157 -5.48 4.92 -3.20
N THR A 158 -6.27 3.90 -2.83
CA THR A 158 -7.73 4.01 -2.73
C THR A 158 -8.16 4.89 -1.55
N ILE A 159 -7.45 4.83 -0.42
CA ILE A 159 -7.81 5.52 0.83
C ILE A 159 -6.84 6.68 1.10
N ASN A 160 -6.57 7.47 0.07
CA ASN A 160 -5.51 8.48 0.02
C ASN A 160 -5.91 9.87 0.57
N THR A 161 -7.17 10.08 0.96
CA THR A 161 -7.66 11.34 1.54
C THR A 161 -8.21 11.13 2.94
N ARG A 162 -8.31 12.21 3.73
CA ARG A 162 -8.83 12.13 5.10
C ARG A 162 -10.28 11.63 5.13
N VAL A 163 -11.12 12.14 4.23
CA VAL A 163 -12.53 11.74 4.12
C VAL A 163 -12.67 10.24 3.85
N ARG A 164 -11.86 9.70 2.92
CA ARG A 164 -11.83 8.26 2.58
C ARG A 164 -11.30 7.42 3.75
N TYR A 165 -10.25 7.88 4.41
CA TYR A 165 -9.70 7.21 5.59
C TYR A 165 -10.74 7.11 6.71
N ASP A 166 -11.39 8.22 7.06
CA ASP A 166 -12.41 8.23 8.12
C ASP A 166 -13.61 7.35 7.74
N ALA A 167 -14.00 7.30 6.46
CA ALA A 167 -15.05 6.39 5.98
C ALA A 167 -14.67 4.91 6.14
N TYR A 168 -13.47 4.53 5.70
CA TYR A 168 -12.98 3.16 5.85
C TYR A 168 -12.79 2.77 7.32
N ALA A 169 -12.33 3.69 8.17
CA ALA A 169 -12.20 3.49 9.60
C ALA A 169 -13.57 3.23 10.27
N ARG A 170 -14.62 3.97 9.87
CA ARG A 170 -16.00 3.74 10.33
C ARG A 170 -16.53 2.37 9.91
N PHE A 171 -16.25 1.95 8.68
CA PHE A 171 -16.58 0.60 8.22
C PHE A 171 -15.89 -0.47 9.08
N ASN A 172 -14.57 -0.37 9.28
CA ASN A 172 -13.81 -1.32 10.09
C ASN A 172 -14.32 -1.38 11.54
N SER A 173 -14.65 -0.23 12.12
CA SER A 173 -15.25 -0.15 13.46
C SER A 173 -16.60 -0.88 13.52
N SER A 174 -17.44 -0.72 12.48
CA SER A 174 -18.76 -1.36 12.41
C SER A 174 -18.65 -2.88 12.20
N MET A 175 -17.58 -3.35 11.57
CA MET A 175 -17.28 -4.77 11.36
C MET A 175 -16.47 -5.42 12.49
N SER A 176 -16.00 -4.63 13.47
CA SER A 176 -15.20 -5.15 14.59
C SER A 176 -15.94 -6.24 15.35
N GLY A 177 -15.25 -7.34 15.65
CA GLY A 177 -15.82 -8.50 16.34
C GLY A 177 -16.73 -9.39 15.47
N SER A 178 -16.94 -9.06 14.20
CA SER A 178 -17.70 -9.92 13.28
C SER A 178 -16.85 -11.08 12.76
N THR A 179 -17.50 -12.22 12.50
CA THR A 179 -16.90 -13.35 11.78
C THR A 179 -17.44 -13.41 10.35
N LEU A 180 -16.56 -13.71 9.41
CA LEU A 180 -16.87 -13.87 7.99
C LEU A 180 -16.34 -15.22 7.53
N ARG A 181 -17.09 -15.88 6.66
CA ARG A 181 -16.61 -17.06 5.95
C ARG A 181 -15.86 -16.58 4.71
N ILE A 182 -14.60 -16.99 4.57
CA ILE A 182 -13.86 -16.76 3.33
C ILE A 182 -14.49 -17.63 2.25
N GLU A 183 -14.86 -17.04 1.12
CA GLU A 183 -15.26 -17.80 -0.05
C GLU A 183 -14.01 -18.38 -0.73
N ARG A 184 -13.93 -19.70 -0.81
CA ARG A 184 -12.77 -20.39 -1.39
C ARG A 184 -12.83 -20.43 -2.91
N GLU A 185 -14.04 -20.38 -3.46
CA GLU A 185 -14.31 -20.31 -4.89
C GLU A 185 -14.73 -18.87 -5.24
N ALA A 186 -13.85 -17.91 -4.93
CA ALA A 186 -14.11 -16.52 -5.27
C ALA A 186 -14.17 -16.36 -6.80
N GLU A 187 -15.28 -15.82 -7.30
CA GLU A 187 -15.39 -15.39 -8.69
C GLU A 187 -14.46 -14.18 -8.90
N CYS A 188 -13.35 -14.43 -9.59
CA CYS A 188 -12.37 -13.42 -9.97
C CYS A 188 -12.58 -13.02 -11.43
N GLU A 189 -12.51 -11.72 -11.71
CA GLU A 189 -12.71 -11.14 -13.05
C GLU A 189 -11.51 -11.35 -14.00
#